data_AF-A0A2E4AFZ4-F1
#
_entry.id   AF-A0A2E4AFZ4-F1
#
_cell.length_a   1.000
_cell.length_b   1.000
_cell.length_c   1.000
_cell.angle_alpha   90.00
_cell.angle_beta   90.00
_cell.angle_gamma   90.00
#
_symmetry.space_group_name_H-M   'P 1'
#
loop_
_entity.id
_entity.type
_entity.pdbx_description
1 polymer ?
#
loop_
_entity_poly.entity_id
_entity_poly.type
_entity_poly.pdbx_seq_one_letter_code
_entity_poly.pdbx_strand_id
1 'polypeptide(L)'
;MQLPHLRRQKRTIDLSSIAGRFSTGVASINATVEPRAVYWDQWNEDNLSGEGPLWIALGDSLTQGIGSSEPQTSYVHIILKRLKTRTGKDWRLINLSMSGGRFLDVAERQLPVIDDYQLQPSLVTTIIGSNDLMWRRDKESILNDAKRTVNSLPPESFLSKVSASRPRKGKRAMVSSAINHLAPIRGIHLFNAWDWPTGEGMWAEDRFHPNDEAYKYIANNLWTSLVKNLLL
;
A
#
# COMPACT_ATOMS: atom_id res chain seq x y z
N MET A 1 -23.25 3.57 -8.70
CA MET A 1 -22.39 2.37 -8.77
C MET A 1 -21.56 2.36 -7.50
N GLN A 2 -21.53 1.25 -6.75
CA GLN A 2 -20.83 1.17 -5.46
C GLN A 2 -19.72 0.12 -5.56
N LEU A 3 -18.49 0.47 -5.19
CA LEU A 3 -17.36 -0.46 -5.16
C LEU A 3 -17.49 -1.45 -3.99
N PRO A 4 -16.86 -2.64 -4.08
CA PRO A 4 -16.88 -3.59 -2.98
C PRO A 4 -16.11 -3.05 -1.78
N HIS A 5 -16.66 -3.25 -0.57
CA HIS A 5 -15.96 -2.94 0.67
C HIS A 5 -14.87 -4.01 0.93
N LEU A 6 -13.63 -3.68 0.61
CA LEU A 6 -12.52 -4.61 0.74
C LEU A 6 -12.04 -4.65 2.20
N ARG A 7 -12.37 -5.73 2.88
CA ARG A 7 -11.90 -6.05 4.23
C ARG A 7 -11.26 -7.44 4.26
N ARG A 8 -10.23 -7.59 5.11
CA ARG A 8 -9.67 -8.89 5.44
C ARG A 8 -10.41 -9.40 6.66
N GLN A 9 -10.95 -10.61 6.59
CA GLN A 9 -11.58 -11.21 7.76
C GLN A 9 -10.52 -11.37 8.87
N LYS A 10 -10.81 -10.79 10.04
CA LYS A 10 -9.97 -10.97 11.23
C LYS A 10 -10.03 -12.45 11.60
N ARG A 11 -8.88 -13.11 11.67
CA ARG A 11 -8.78 -14.33 12.48
C ARG A 11 -8.93 -13.88 13.93
N THR A 12 -9.84 -14.48 14.68
CA THR A 12 -9.89 -14.34 16.14
C THR A 12 -8.54 -14.78 16.69
N ILE A 13 -7.74 -13.82 17.15
CA ILE A 13 -6.52 -14.10 17.89
C ILE A 13 -6.87 -13.81 19.35
N ASP A 14 -6.72 -14.83 20.20
CA ASP A 14 -6.89 -14.69 21.64
C ASP A 14 -5.75 -13.81 22.20
N LEU A 15 -6.10 -12.60 22.66
CA LEU A 15 -5.18 -11.56 23.12
C LEU A 15 -4.94 -11.63 24.64
N SER A 16 -5.47 -12.65 25.34
CA SER A 16 -5.34 -12.82 26.80
C SER A 16 -3.89 -12.88 27.32
N SER A 17 -2.89 -13.01 26.45
CA SER A 17 -1.48 -13.18 26.82
C SER A 17 -0.55 -11.98 26.58
N ILE A 18 -1.03 -10.84 26.05
CA ILE A 18 -0.16 -9.74 25.59
C ILE A 18 -0.48 -8.41 26.30
N ALA A 19 -0.48 -8.36 27.63
CA ALA A 19 -0.77 -7.13 28.39
C ALA A 19 0.50 -6.30 28.71
N GLY A 20 0.56 -5.05 28.23
CA GLY A 20 1.61 -4.06 28.54
C GLY A 20 1.41 -2.74 27.78
N ARG A 21 2.23 -1.69 27.97
CA ARG A 21 2.13 -0.42 27.18
C ARG A 21 2.19 -0.62 25.65
N PHE A 22 2.80 -1.72 25.21
CA PHE A 22 2.75 -2.15 23.81
C PHE A 22 1.34 -2.53 23.36
N SER A 23 0.52 -3.12 24.24
CA SER A 23 -0.86 -3.50 23.94
C SER A 23 -1.79 -2.30 23.84
N THR A 24 -1.54 -1.22 24.60
CA THR A 24 -2.35 0.02 24.50
C THR A 24 -2.08 0.76 23.19
N GLY A 25 -0.83 0.93 22.78
CA GLY A 25 -0.48 1.53 21.49
C GLY A 25 -1.00 0.70 20.30
N VAL A 26 -0.82 -0.63 20.36
CA VAL A 26 -1.40 -1.56 19.38
C VAL A 26 -2.92 -1.50 19.35
N ALA A 27 -3.60 -1.44 20.49
CA ALA A 27 -5.06 -1.32 20.55
C ALA A 27 -5.55 0.01 19.98
N SER A 28 -4.87 1.12 20.30
CA SER A 28 -5.14 2.47 19.78
C SER A 28 -5.08 2.48 18.25
N ILE A 29 -3.96 2.00 17.67
CA ILE A 29 -3.81 1.94 16.21
C ILE A 29 -4.80 0.94 15.58
N ASN A 30 -5.02 -0.23 16.18
CA ASN A 30 -6.00 -1.20 15.69
C ASN A 30 -7.43 -0.66 15.69
N ALA A 31 -7.79 0.21 16.63
CA ALA A 31 -9.09 0.86 16.68
C ALA A 31 -9.30 1.81 15.48
N THR A 32 -8.22 2.29 14.85
CA THR A 32 -8.31 3.13 13.64
C THR A 32 -8.57 2.35 12.35
N VAL A 33 -8.36 1.02 12.34
CA VAL A 33 -8.39 0.21 11.11
C VAL A 33 -9.76 0.25 10.41
N GLU A 34 -10.85 -0.02 11.15
CA GLU A 34 -12.18 -0.01 10.54
C GLU A 34 -12.63 1.42 10.18
N PRO A 35 -12.49 2.44 11.07
CA PRO A 35 -12.78 3.83 10.69
C PRO A 35 -12.02 4.30 9.45
N ARG A 36 -10.75 3.91 9.31
CA ARG A 36 -9.93 4.26 8.14
C ARG A 36 -10.45 3.61 6.88
N ALA A 37 -10.90 2.37 6.99
CA ALA A 37 -11.42 1.64 5.85
C ALA A 37 -12.81 2.18 5.42
N VAL A 38 -13.67 2.56 6.37
CA VAL A 38 -14.95 3.26 6.10
C VAL A 38 -14.70 4.62 5.44
N TYR A 39 -13.70 5.37 5.92
CA TYR A 39 -13.29 6.62 5.27
C TYR A 39 -12.95 6.41 3.79
N TRP A 40 -12.21 5.34 3.46
CA TRP A 40 -11.86 5.04 2.06
C TRP A 40 -13.03 4.56 1.23
N ASP A 41 -13.99 3.82 1.81
CA ASP A 41 -15.20 3.44 1.09
C ASP A 41 -15.98 4.70 0.67
N GLN A 42 -16.19 5.65 1.59
CA GLN A 42 -16.86 6.92 1.29
C GLN A 42 -16.06 7.77 0.29
N TRP A 43 -14.75 7.93 0.51
CA TRP A 43 -13.88 8.67 -0.40
C TRP A 43 -13.96 8.11 -1.82
N ASN A 44 -13.93 6.78 -1.94
CA ASN A 44 -14.02 6.12 -3.23
C ASN A 44 -15.36 6.43 -3.90
N GLU A 45 -16.48 6.29 -3.19
CA GLU A 45 -17.83 6.64 -3.67
C GLU A 45 -17.88 8.05 -4.26
N ASP A 46 -17.34 9.03 -3.52
CA ASP A 46 -17.31 10.44 -3.92
C ASP A 46 -16.41 10.68 -5.16
N ASN A 47 -15.45 9.79 -5.42
CA ASN A 47 -14.46 9.91 -6.50
C ASN A 47 -14.66 8.91 -7.66
N LEU A 48 -15.67 8.03 -7.62
CA LEU A 48 -15.97 7.10 -8.73
C LEU A 48 -16.34 7.85 -10.00
N SER A 49 -17.17 8.88 -9.84
CA SER A 49 -17.61 9.76 -10.91
C SER A 49 -16.77 11.04 -10.92
N GLY A 50 -16.68 11.69 -12.08
CA GLY A 50 -15.94 12.93 -12.24
C GLY A 50 -14.99 12.91 -13.42
N GLU A 51 -14.63 14.11 -13.85
CA GLU A 51 -13.72 14.33 -14.96
C GLU A 51 -12.28 14.40 -14.43
N GLY A 52 -11.32 13.93 -15.22
CA GLY A 52 -9.89 14.01 -14.89
C GLY A 52 -9.20 12.65 -14.71
N PRO A 53 -7.86 12.66 -14.64
CA PRO A 53 -7.06 11.43 -14.59
C PRO A 53 -7.33 10.64 -13.30
N LEU A 54 -7.44 9.33 -13.44
CA LEU A 54 -7.74 8.43 -12.34
C LEU A 54 -6.45 7.76 -11.82
N TRP A 55 -6.21 7.86 -10.53
CA TRP A 55 -5.21 7.09 -9.82
C TRP A 55 -5.88 5.99 -8.99
N ILE A 56 -5.47 4.74 -9.21
CA ILE A 56 -5.82 3.59 -8.37
C ILE A 56 -4.64 3.26 -7.45
N ALA A 57 -4.88 3.30 -6.14
CA ALA A 57 -3.92 2.87 -5.12
C ALA A 57 -4.28 1.46 -4.59
N LEU A 58 -3.34 0.53 -4.73
CA LEU A 58 -3.44 -0.87 -4.30
C LEU A 58 -2.51 -1.10 -3.11
N GLY A 59 -2.83 -2.07 -2.24
CA GLY A 59 -1.91 -2.50 -1.19
C GLY A 59 -2.53 -2.89 0.13
N ASP A 60 -1.81 -2.61 1.21
CA ASP A 60 -2.16 -2.94 2.59
C ASP A 60 -2.45 -1.71 3.48
N SER A 61 -2.28 -1.86 4.80
CA SER A 61 -2.55 -0.83 5.79
C SER A 61 -1.72 0.45 5.58
N LEU A 62 -0.52 0.36 4.99
CA LEU A 62 0.27 1.55 4.65
C LEU A 62 -0.47 2.42 3.63
N THR A 63 -1.13 1.80 2.65
CA THR A 63 -1.88 2.52 1.62
C THR A 63 -3.20 3.07 2.17
N GLN A 64 -3.77 2.43 3.18
CA GLN A 64 -4.89 3.03 3.94
C GLN A 64 -4.45 4.17 4.87
N GLY A 65 -3.16 4.33 5.13
CA GLY A 65 -2.63 5.37 6.00
C GLY A 65 -2.65 5.02 7.50
N ILE A 66 -2.78 3.74 7.87
CA ILE A 66 -2.79 3.35 9.29
C ILE A 66 -1.49 3.82 9.97
N GLY A 67 -1.62 4.37 11.19
CA GLY A 67 -0.51 4.98 11.94
C GLY A 67 -0.35 6.48 11.74
N SER A 68 -0.96 7.06 10.71
CA SER A 68 -1.04 8.52 10.55
C SER A 68 -2.11 9.10 11.47
N SER A 69 -1.92 10.36 11.91
CA SER A 69 -2.88 11.05 12.78
C SER A 69 -4.27 11.13 12.17
N GLU A 70 -4.34 11.46 10.87
CA GLU A 70 -5.58 11.58 10.11
C GLU A 70 -5.47 10.86 8.75
N PRO A 71 -6.56 10.39 8.13
CA PRO A 71 -6.54 9.84 6.76
C PRO A 71 -5.79 10.72 5.75
N GLN A 72 -5.94 12.04 5.87
CA GLN A 72 -5.38 13.05 4.99
C GLN A 72 -3.87 13.26 5.15
N THR A 73 -3.25 12.76 6.23
CA THR A 73 -1.80 12.82 6.42
C THR A 73 -1.06 11.61 5.83
N SER A 74 -1.79 10.64 5.27
CA SER A 74 -1.21 9.50 4.55
C SER A 74 -0.51 9.91 3.25
N TYR A 75 0.42 9.05 2.79
CA TYR A 75 1.21 9.36 1.58
C TYR A 75 0.33 9.55 0.34
N VAL A 76 -0.80 8.85 0.25
CA VAL A 76 -1.67 8.92 -0.93
C VAL A 76 -2.31 10.31 -1.07
N HIS A 77 -2.72 10.94 0.02
CA HIS A 77 -3.22 12.32 -0.02
C HIS A 77 -2.13 13.34 -0.36
N ILE A 78 -0.93 13.14 0.19
CA ILE A 78 0.23 14.00 -0.13
C ILE A 78 0.53 13.95 -1.63
N ILE A 79 0.58 12.75 -2.22
CA ILE A 79 0.78 12.56 -3.66
C ILE A 79 -0.37 13.14 -4.48
N LEU A 80 -1.62 12.90 -4.07
CA LEU A 80 -2.79 13.42 -4.79
C LEU A 80 -2.74 14.94 -4.92
N LYS A 81 -2.43 15.64 -3.81
CA LYS A 81 -2.24 17.10 -3.81
C LYS A 81 -1.12 17.53 -4.75
N ARG A 82 0.00 16.79 -4.77
CA ARG A 82 1.14 17.07 -5.67
C ARG A 82 0.77 16.85 -7.13
N LEU A 83 0.04 15.78 -7.47
CA LEU A 83 -0.46 15.52 -8.82
C LEU A 83 -1.36 16.67 -9.29
N LYS A 84 -2.36 17.05 -8.49
CA LYS A 84 -3.26 18.19 -8.80
C LYS A 84 -2.47 19.48 -9.05
N THR A 85 -1.54 19.79 -8.15
CA THR A 85 -0.71 21.02 -8.24
C THR A 85 0.20 20.99 -9.47
N ARG A 86 0.84 19.85 -9.73
CA ARG A 86 1.85 19.72 -10.81
C ARG A 86 1.21 19.74 -12.19
N THR A 87 0.10 19.03 -12.37
CA THR A 87 -0.52 18.89 -13.70
C THR A 87 -1.63 19.89 -13.97
N GLY A 88 -2.11 20.62 -12.95
CA GLY A 88 -3.27 21.50 -13.07
C GLY A 88 -4.58 20.77 -13.37
N LYS A 89 -4.64 19.44 -13.18
CA LYS A 89 -5.82 18.61 -13.45
C LYS A 89 -6.43 18.15 -12.14
N ASP A 90 -7.74 17.99 -12.11
CA ASP A 90 -8.43 17.46 -10.94
C ASP A 90 -8.28 15.92 -10.89
N TRP A 91 -7.11 15.46 -10.46
CA TRP A 91 -6.86 14.04 -10.29
C TRP A 91 -7.83 13.41 -9.29
N ARG A 92 -8.35 12.23 -9.63
CA ARG A 92 -9.18 11.42 -8.76
C ARG A 92 -8.37 10.28 -8.18
N LEU A 93 -8.66 9.90 -6.95
CA LEU A 93 -8.03 8.77 -6.27
C LEU A 93 -9.09 7.77 -5.85
N ILE A 94 -8.93 6.51 -6.25
CA ILE A 94 -9.64 5.38 -5.67
C ILE A 94 -8.60 4.50 -4.95
N ASN A 95 -8.81 4.28 -3.67
CA ASN A 95 -7.96 3.47 -2.82
C ASN A 95 -8.61 2.10 -2.57
N LEU A 96 -8.09 1.06 -3.25
CA LEU A 96 -8.58 -0.32 -3.14
C LEU A 96 -7.75 -1.14 -2.15
N SER A 97 -6.88 -0.50 -1.36
CA SER A 97 -6.04 -1.20 -0.39
C SER A 97 -6.85 -1.73 0.79
N MET A 98 -6.28 -2.74 1.46
CA MET A 98 -6.94 -3.45 2.54
C MET A 98 -5.95 -3.72 3.68
N SER A 99 -6.24 -3.23 4.88
CA SER A 99 -5.41 -3.52 6.06
C SER A 99 -5.20 -5.02 6.26
N GLY A 100 -3.95 -5.41 6.50
CA GLY A 100 -3.53 -6.83 6.55
C GLY A 100 -3.45 -7.53 5.19
N GLY A 101 -3.62 -6.80 4.09
CA GLY A 101 -3.53 -7.30 2.73
C GLY A 101 -2.18 -7.94 2.41
N ARG A 102 -2.23 -8.97 1.57
CA ARG A 102 -1.10 -9.77 1.09
C ARG A 102 -1.00 -9.69 -0.42
N PHE A 103 0.09 -10.21 -0.99
CA PHE A 103 0.30 -10.26 -2.43
C PHE A 103 -0.93 -10.75 -3.20
N LEU A 104 -1.48 -11.93 -2.86
CA LEU A 104 -2.65 -12.46 -3.56
C LEU A 104 -3.92 -11.63 -3.39
N ASP A 105 -4.07 -10.88 -2.30
CA ASP A 105 -5.25 -9.99 -2.16
C ASP A 105 -5.23 -8.91 -3.25
N VAL A 106 -4.05 -8.41 -3.63
CA VAL A 106 -3.94 -7.47 -4.77
C VAL A 106 -4.40 -8.16 -6.06
N ALA A 107 -3.87 -9.36 -6.33
CA ALA A 107 -4.14 -10.08 -7.57
C ALA A 107 -5.58 -10.61 -7.71
N GLU A 108 -6.19 -11.02 -6.61
CA GLU A 108 -7.47 -11.75 -6.61
C GLU A 108 -8.64 -10.93 -6.11
N ARG A 109 -8.40 -9.78 -5.46
CA ARG A 109 -9.48 -8.96 -4.87
C ARG A 109 -9.42 -7.49 -5.21
N GLN A 110 -8.23 -6.90 -5.35
CA GLN A 110 -8.12 -5.46 -5.63
C GLN A 110 -8.09 -5.17 -7.12
N LEU A 111 -7.21 -5.83 -7.88
CA LEU A 111 -7.11 -5.64 -9.33
C LEU A 111 -8.42 -5.98 -10.08
N PRO A 112 -9.15 -7.06 -9.76
CA PRO A 112 -10.41 -7.37 -10.44
C PRO A 112 -11.44 -6.23 -10.38
N VAL A 113 -11.42 -5.40 -9.33
CA VAL A 113 -12.34 -4.24 -9.22
C VAL A 113 -12.14 -3.25 -10.35
N ILE A 114 -10.93 -3.12 -10.90
CA ILE A 114 -10.67 -2.23 -12.04
C ILE A 114 -11.49 -2.70 -13.25
N ASP A 115 -11.44 -3.99 -13.57
CA ASP A 115 -12.11 -4.56 -14.73
C ASP A 115 -13.63 -4.69 -14.50
N ASP A 116 -14.05 -5.20 -13.34
CA ASP A 116 -15.45 -5.40 -12.97
C ASP A 116 -16.26 -4.09 -13.01
N TYR A 117 -15.61 -2.97 -12.71
CA TYR A 117 -16.20 -1.63 -12.70
C TYR A 117 -15.72 -0.75 -13.87
N GLN A 118 -15.00 -1.33 -14.83
CA GLN A 118 -14.53 -0.66 -16.06
C GLN A 118 -13.74 0.63 -15.79
N LEU A 119 -12.99 0.68 -14.68
CA LEU A 119 -12.18 1.83 -14.30
C LEU A 119 -11.02 1.98 -15.29
N GLN A 120 -10.74 3.22 -15.69
CA GLN A 120 -9.67 3.56 -16.64
C GLN A 120 -8.56 4.35 -15.95
N PRO A 121 -7.66 3.68 -15.18
CA PRO A 121 -6.59 4.35 -14.48
C PRO A 121 -5.58 4.99 -15.44
N SER A 122 -5.20 6.23 -15.15
CA SER A 122 -3.99 6.86 -15.68
C SER A 122 -2.76 6.57 -14.83
N LEU A 123 -2.95 6.10 -13.59
CA LEU A 123 -1.89 5.72 -12.67
C LEU A 123 -2.35 4.55 -11.80
N VAL A 124 -1.49 3.55 -11.64
CA VAL A 124 -1.66 2.47 -10.67
C VAL A 124 -0.42 2.39 -9.78
N THR A 125 -0.60 2.42 -8.46
CA THR A 125 0.50 2.27 -7.50
C THR A 125 0.22 1.13 -6.53
N THR A 126 1.24 0.43 -6.07
CA THR A 126 1.10 -0.70 -5.16
C THR A 126 2.16 -0.69 -4.07
N ILE A 127 1.73 -0.79 -2.80
CA ILE A 127 2.61 -1.11 -1.66
C ILE A 127 2.06 -2.37 -0.98
N ILE A 128 2.78 -3.48 -1.10
CA ILE A 128 2.32 -4.78 -0.60
C ILE A 128 3.49 -5.71 -0.23
N GLY A 129 3.20 -6.73 0.58
CA GLY A 129 4.12 -7.84 0.88
C GLY A 129 4.67 -7.83 2.31
N SER A 130 4.46 -6.75 3.07
CA SER A 130 4.86 -6.67 4.48
C SER A 130 4.22 -7.80 5.30
N ASN A 131 2.90 -7.98 5.13
CA ASN A 131 2.11 -9.01 5.81
C ASN A 131 2.57 -10.44 5.49
N ASP A 132 2.88 -10.75 4.23
CA ASP A 132 3.37 -12.07 3.83
C ASP A 132 4.67 -12.46 4.55
N LEU A 133 5.51 -11.47 4.82
CA LEU A 133 6.82 -11.66 5.42
C LEU A 133 6.80 -11.67 6.95
N MET A 134 5.76 -11.14 7.58
CA MET A 134 5.61 -11.16 9.05
C MET A 134 5.24 -12.54 9.58
N TRP A 135 4.32 -13.23 8.92
CA TRP A 135 3.76 -14.48 9.45
C TRP A 135 4.61 -15.71 9.11
N ARG A 136 4.45 -16.79 9.89
CA ARG A 136 5.03 -18.12 9.57
C ARG A 136 4.28 -18.70 8.36
N ARG A 137 4.78 -18.38 7.16
CA ARG A 137 4.35 -18.98 5.90
C ARG A 137 5.56 -19.57 5.20
N ASP A 138 5.30 -20.60 4.40
CA ASP A 138 6.29 -21.20 3.52
C ASP A 138 6.87 -20.16 2.54
N LYS A 139 8.19 -20.24 2.32
CA LYS A 139 8.95 -19.27 1.52
C LYS A 139 8.58 -19.35 0.04
N GLU A 140 8.33 -20.55 -0.48
CA GLU A 140 8.05 -20.79 -1.90
C GLU A 140 6.65 -20.31 -2.24
N SER A 141 5.70 -20.55 -1.34
CA SER A 141 4.35 -20.00 -1.42
C SER A 141 4.36 -18.47 -1.48
N ILE A 142 5.09 -17.79 -0.58
CA ILE A 142 5.18 -16.31 -0.63
C ILE A 142 5.83 -15.85 -1.95
N LEU A 143 6.87 -16.55 -2.41
CA LEU A 143 7.54 -16.21 -3.67
C LEU A 143 6.59 -16.33 -4.86
N ASN A 144 5.79 -17.40 -4.91
CA ASN A 144 4.81 -17.63 -5.97
C ASN A 144 3.70 -16.57 -5.92
N ASP A 145 3.20 -16.25 -4.73
CA ASP A 145 2.22 -15.17 -4.52
C ASP A 145 2.78 -13.84 -5.06
N ALA A 146 4.01 -13.48 -4.69
CA ALA A 146 4.66 -12.25 -5.16
C ALA A 146 4.82 -12.22 -6.68
N LYS A 147 5.28 -13.31 -7.30
CA LYS A 147 5.40 -13.41 -8.77
C LYS A 147 4.06 -13.27 -9.45
N ARG A 148 3.02 -13.92 -8.92
CA ARG A 148 1.66 -13.83 -9.47
C ARG A 148 1.14 -12.40 -9.42
N THR A 149 1.30 -11.72 -8.29
CA THR A 149 0.91 -10.30 -8.16
C THR A 149 1.65 -9.41 -9.15
N VAL A 150 2.98 -9.52 -9.25
CA VAL A 150 3.76 -8.73 -10.23
C VAL A 150 3.27 -9.02 -11.66
N ASN A 151 2.95 -10.28 -11.97
CA ASN A 151 2.47 -10.64 -13.29
C ASN A 151 1.05 -10.14 -13.62
N SER A 152 0.23 -9.87 -12.60
CA SER A 152 -1.13 -9.34 -12.74
C SER A 152 -1.18 -7.81 -12.82
N LEU A 153 -0.14 -7.10 -12.36
CA LEU A 153 -0.12 -5.65 -12.43
C LEU A 153 -0.09 -5.16 -13.89
N PRO A 154 -0.87 -4.11 -14.25
CA PRO A 154 -0.78 -3.49 -15.55
C PRO A 154 0.63 -2.95 -15.83
N PRO A 155 1.09 -2.94 -17.11
CA PRO A 155 2.29 -2.19 -17.50
C PRO A 155 2.21 -0.73 -17.06
N GLU A 156 3.36 -0.07 -16.88
CA GLU A 156 3.50 1.31 -16.38
C GLU A 156 3.02 1.54 -14.93
N SER A 157 2.60 0.49 -14.22
CA SER A 157 2.29 0.57 -12.79
C SER A 157 3.56 0.81 -11.95
N PHE A 158 3.37 1.33 -10.73
CA PHE A 158 4.42 1.56 -9.76
C PHE A 158 4.30 0.58 -8.60
N LEU A 159 5.36 -0.17 -8.31
CA LEU A 159 5.39 -1.14 -7.20
C LEU A 159 6.50 -0.78 -6.21
N SER A 160 6.16 -0.70 -4.93
CA SER A 160 7.17 -0.56 -3.89
C SER A 160 8.00 -1.83 -3.80
N LYS A 161 9.31 -1.64 -3.72
CA LYS A 161 10.24 -2.67 -3.24
C LYS A 161 9.84 -3.09 -1.85
N VAL A 162 10.03 -4.37 -1.59
CA VAL A 162 9.97 -4.92 -0.24
C VAL A 162 11.34 -4.74 0.40
N SER A 163 11.37 -4.22 1.63
CA SER A 163 12.61 -4.03 2.37
C SER A 163 13.42 -5.32 2.45
N ALA A 164 14.62 -5.29 1.89
CA ALA A 164 15.58 -6.38 2.03
C ALA A 164 16.28 -6.24 3.38
N SER A 165 15.83 -6.98 4.40
CA SER A 165 16.54 -7.03 5.67
C SER A 165 18.00 -7.45 5.44
N ARG A 166 18.93 -6.79 6.12
CA ARG A 166 20.32 -7.27 6.24
C ARG A 166 20.39 -8.22 7.45
N PRO A 167 21.06 -9.39 7.35
CA PRO A 167 21.73 -9.94 6.16
C PRO A 167 20.73 -10.43 5.09
N ARG A 168 21.11 -10.35 3.81
CA ARG A 168 20.29 -10.75 2.64
C ARG A 168 20.08 -12.27 2.55
N LYS A 169 19.49 -12.88 3.57
CA LYS A 169 19.18 -14.31 3.65
C LYS A 169 17.70 -14.51 4.02
N GLY A 170 17.15 -15.65 3.62
CA GLY A 170 15.78 -16.04 3.94
C GLY A 170 14.71 -15.44 3.01
N LYS A 171 13.43 -15.63 3.39
CA LYS A 171 12.25 -15.32 2.55
C LYS A 171 12.22 -13.86 2.03
N ARG A 172 12.63 -12.87 2.84
CA ARG A 172 12.64 -11.46 2.43
C ARG A 172 13.59 -11.20 1.26
N ALA A 173 14.81 -11.74 1.32
CA ALA A 173 15.80 -11.56 0.26
C ALA A 173 15.37 -12.23 -1.05
N MET A 174 14.78 -13.43 -0.95
CA MET A 174 14.24 -14.17 -2.09
C MET A 174 13.12 -13.39 -2.80
N VAL A 175 12.13 -12.91 -2.03
CA VAL A 175 11.00 -12.13 -2.57
C VAL A 175 11.48 -10.79 -3.14
N SER A 176 12.35 -10.08 -2.42
CA SER A 176 12.91 -8.80 -2.90
C SER A 176 13.70 -8.98 -4.20
N SER A 177 14.52 -10.04 -4.31
CA SER A 177 15.24 -10.36 -5.54
C SER A 177 14.30 -10.65 -6.71
N ALA A 178 13.23 -11.42 -6.47
CA ALA A 178 12.27 -11.76 -7.50
C ALA A 178 11.50 -10.54 -8.01
N ILE A 179 11.03 -9.66 -7.10
CA ILE A 179 10.35 -8.41 -7.47
C ILE A 179 11.29 -7.48 -8.25
N ASN A 180 12.52 -7.29 -7.77
CA ASN A 180 13.50 -6.42 -8.42
C ASN A 180 13.88 -6.88 -9.83
N HIS A 181 13.81 -8.18 -10.09
CA HIS A 181 14.09 -8.75 -11.41
C HIS A 181 12.85 -8.75 -12.33
N LEU A 182 11.71 -9.20 -11.82
CA LEU A 182 10.51 -9.42 -12.64
C LEU A 182 9.76 -8.13 -12.97
N ALA A 183 9.67 -7.17 -12.05
CA ALA A 183 8.89 -5.96 -12.26
C ALA A 183 9.38 -5.15 -13.50
N PRO A 184 10.68 -4.85 -13.68
CA PRO A 184 11.15 -4.14 -14.87
C PRO A 184 10.86 -4.89 -16.18
N ILE A 185 10.98 -6.23 -16.19
CA ILE A 185 10.66 -7.07 -17.37
C ILE A 185 9.19 -6.91 -17.77
N ARG A 186 8.30 -6.66 -16.80
CA ARG A 186 6.87 -6.45 -17.01
C ARG A 186 6.50 -4.99 -17.28
N GLY A 187 7.48 -4.08 -17.41
CA GLY A 187 7.23 -2.65 -17.56
C GLY A 187 6.71 -1.99 -16.29
N ILE A 188 7.00 -2.56 -15.11
CA ILE A 188 6.57 -2.02 -13.82
C ILE A 188 7.72 -1.23 -13.19
N HIS A 189 7.43 0.02 -12.82
CA HIS A 189 8.37 0.94 -12.21
C HIS A 189 8.52 0.65 -10.72
N LEU A 190 9.76 0.57 -10.24
CA LEU A 190 10.04 0.31 -8.82
C LEU A 190 10.36 1.59 -8.06
N PHE A 191 9.82 1.72 -6.85
CA PHE A 191 10.22 2.74 -5.86
C PHE A 191 10.46 2.08 -4.50
N ASN A 192 11.06 2.78 -3.53
CA ASN A 192 11.32 2.21 -2.20
C ASN A 192 10.53 2.96 -1.12
N ALA A 193 9.37 2.44 -0.71
CA ALA A 193 8.59 3.06 0.37
C ALA A 193 9.34 3.11 1.70
N TRP A 194 10.31 2.22 1.91
CA TRP A 194 11.02 2.05 3.18
C TRP A 194 12.34 2.83 3.28
N ASP A 195 12.64 3.68 2.30
CA ASP A 195 13.88 4.49 2.25
C ASP A 195 13.70 5.80 3.02
N TRP A 196 13.82 5.70 4.34
CA TRP A 196 13.83 6.85 5.26
C TRP A 196 15.20 6.95 5.95
N PRO A 197 15.61 8.15 6.42
CA PRO A 197 16.97 8.37 6.94
C PRO A 197 17.24 7.64 8.26
N THR A 198 16.21 7.39 9.06
CA THR A 198 16.29 6.67 10.34
C THR A 198 14.96 5.97 10.61
N GLY A 199 14.97 4.91 11.42
CA GLY A 199 13.73 4.34 11.98
C GLY A 199 13.29 5.03 13.28
N GLU A 200 14.16 5.81 13.92
CA GLU A 200 13.83 6.53 15.14
C GLU A 200 12.85 7.68 14.84
N GLY A 201 11.79 7.78 15.64
CA GLY A 201 10.75 8.80 15.45
C GLY A 201 9.87 8.63 14.21
N MET A 202 9.96 7.51 13.49
CA MET A 202 9.20 7.25 12.27
C MET A 202 8.01 6.30 12.44
N TRP A 203 7.82 5.74 13.63
CA TRP A 203 6.75 4.79 13.93
C TRP A 203 5.63 5.42 14.75
N ALA A 204 4.41 4.94 14.54
CA ALA A 204 3.27 5.22 15.37
C ALA A 204 3.38 4.54 16.75
N GLU A 205 2.39 4.74 17.61
CA GLU A 205 2.39 4.24 19.00
C GLU A 205 2.50 2.71 19.10
N ASP A 206 2.07 1.99 18.08
CA ASP A 206 2.18 0.53 17.99
C ASP A 206 3.59 0.05 17.62
N ARG A 207 4.51 0.96 17.30
CA ARG A 207 5.90 0.71 16.87
C ARG A 207 6.00 -0.19 15.64
N PHE A 208 4.96 -0.20 14.82
CA PHE A 208 4.86 -1.06 13.65
C PHE A 208 4.40 -0.29 12.41
N HIS A 209 3.38 0.56 12.52
CA HIS A 209 2.93 1.38 11.41
C HIS A 209 3.74 2.67 11.30
N PRO A 210 3.97 3.21 10.08
CA PRO A 210 4.56 4.53 9.90
C PRO A 210 3.68 5.64 10.52
N ASN A 211 4.32 6.68 11.05
CA ASN A 211 3.62 7.90 11.47
C ASN A 211 3.58 8.97 10.36
N ASP A 212 3.09 10.17 10.67
CA ASP A 212 2.98 11.28 9.71
C ASP A 212 4.30 11.66 9.04
N GLU A 213 5.41 11.73 9.79
CA GLU A 213 6.72 12.08 9.22
C GLU A 213 7.20 11.01 8.25
N ALA A 214 7.03 9.75 8.60
CA ALA A 214 7.33 8.66 7.71
C ALA A 214 6.49 8.65 6.43
N TYR A 215 5.20 8.99 6.52
CA TYR A 215 4.34 9.11 5.34
C TYR A 215 4.80 10.21 4.38
N LYS A 216 5.46 11.28 4.86
CA LYS A 216 6.12 12.26 3.99
C LYS A 216 7.28 11.63 3.21
N TYR A 217 8.11 10.79 3.84
CA TYR A 217 9.19 10.09 3.14
C TYR A 217 8.66 9.07 2.13
N ILE A 218 7.64 8.29 2.49
CA ILE A 218 6.98 7.37 1.56
C ILE A 218 6.46 8.14 0.33
N ALA A 219 5.80 9.29 0.55
CA ALA A 219 5.35 10.16 -0.54
C ALA A 219 6.52 10.71 -1.36
N ASN A 220 7.63 11.13 -0.76
CA ASN A 220 8.80 11.62 -1.50
C ASN A 220 9.43 10.54 -2.37
N ASN A 221 9.51 9.31 -1.87
CA ASN A 221 10.09 8.17 -2.60
C ASN A 221 9.23 7.78 -3.79
N LEU A 222 7.90 7.75 -3.63
CA LEU A 222 6.99 7.54 -4.75
C LEU A 222 7.04 8.71 -5.75
N TRP A 223 6.97 9.95 -5.26
CA TRP A 223 7.00 11.16 -6.10
C TRP A 223 8.25 11.23 -6.99
N THR A 224 9.41 10.91 -6.43
CA THR A 224 10.67 10.85 -7.19
C THR A 224 10.59 9.86 -8.36
N SER A 225 9.96 8.71 -8.15
CA SER A 225 9.76 7.72 -9.21
C SER A 225 8.72 8.20 -10.25
N LEU A 226 7.64 8.84 -9.82
CA LEU A 226 6.61 9.36 -10.71
C LEU A 226 7.19 10.44 -11.65
N VAL A 227 7.89 11.45 -11.11
CA VAL A 227 8.51 12.52 -11.91
C VAL A 227 9.52 11.97 -12.91
N LYS A 228 10.28 10.94 -12.52
CA LYS A 228 11.27 10.31 -13.40
C LYS A 228 10.63 9.59 -14.60
N ASN A 229 9.48 8.96 -14.43
CA ASN A 229 8.94 8.02 -15.41
C ASN A 229 7.67 8.49 -16.13
N LEU A 230 6.86 9.39 -15.55
CA LEU A 230 5.59 9.82 -16.13
C LEU A 230 5.63 11.16 -16.89
N LEU A 231 6.82 11.77 -17.03
CA LEU A 231 6.98 13.11 -17.64
C LEU A 231 5.97 14.14 -17.10
N LEU A 232 5.70 14.09 -15.78
CA LEU A 232 4.78 14.99 -15.07
C LEU A 232 5.34 16.39 -14.84
#